data_AF-A0A536H749-F1
#
_entry.id   AF-A0A536H749-F1
#
_cell.length_a   1.000
_cell.length_b   1.000
_cell.length_c   1.000
_cell.angle_alpha   90.00
_cell.angle_beta   90.00
_cell.angle_gamma   90.00
#
_symmetry.space_group_name_H-M   'P 1'
#
loop_
_entity.id
_entity.type
_entity.pdbx_description
1 polymer ?
#
loop_
_entity_poly.entity_id
_entity_poly.type
_entity_poly.pdbx_seq_one_letter_code
_entity_poly.pdbx_strand_id
1 'polypeptide(L)' 'MPITECDGRLFKEALLGSLAWLTINRDEVDALNVFPVPDGDTGTNMLLTPWPGGRRMAP' A
#
# COMPACT_ATOMS: atom_id res chain seq x y z
N MET A 1 11.59 21.82 4.51
CA MET A 1 10.63 22.67 3.77
C MET A 1 9.29 21.97 3.75
N PRO A 2 8.17 22.65 4.07
CA PRO A 2 6.84 22.05 3.90
C PRO A 2 6.52 21.91 2.42
N ILE A 3 5.87 20.80 2.04
CA ILE A 3 5.22 20.67 0.73
C ILE A 3 3.91 21.45 0.81
N THR A 4 3.79 22.53 0.03
CA THR A 4 2.61 23.41 0.02
C THR A 4 1.71 23.20 -1.18
N GLU A 5 2.20 22.49 -2.20
CA GLU A 5 1.48 22.16 -3.43
C GLU A 5 1.83 20.73 -3.87
N CYS A 6 0.88 20.05 -4.51
CA CYS A 6 1.04 18.69 -5.00
C CYS A 6 0.55 18.63 -6.44
N ASP A 7 1.49 18.57 -7.39
CA ASP A 7 1.18 18.38 -8.79
C ASP A 7 1.03 16.87 -9.14
N GLY A 8 0.60 16.58 -10.37
CA GLY A 8 0.39 15.20 -10.80
C GLY A 8 1.67 14.34 -10.80
N ARG A 9 2.85 14.95 -10.95
CA ARG A 9 4.12 14.22 -10.93
C ARG A 9 4.49 13.83 -9.52
N LEU A 10 4.45 14.78 -8.58
CA LEU A 10 4.71 14.55 -7.17
C LEU A 10 3.71 13.54 -6.60
N PHE A 11 2.43 13.65 -6.97
CA PHE A 11 1.42 12.68 -6.56
C PHE A 11 1.72 11.27 -7.08
N LYS A 12 2.13 11.13 -8.35
CA LYS A 12 2.54 9.85 -8.93
C LYS A 12 3.75 9.25 -8.21
N GLU A 13 4.78 10.06 -7.95
CA GLU A 13 5.98 9.62 -7.23
C GLU A 13 5.64 9.19 -5.79
N ALA A 14 4.77 9.93 -5.11
CA ALA A 14 4.28 9.59 -3.78
C ALA A 14 3.49 8.28 -3.78
N LEU A 15 2.62 8.04 -4.78
CA LEU A 15 1.88 6.79 -4.91
C LEU A 15 2.79 5.59 -5.12
N LEU A 16 3.81 5.71 -5.99
CA LEU A 16 4.79 4.65 -6.23
C LEU A 16 5.62 4.35 -4.97
N GLY A 17 6.07 5.39 -4.26
CA GLY A 17 6.77 5.25 -2.99
C GLY A 17 5.91 4.58 -1.92
N SER A 18 4.62 4.97 -1.84
CA SER A 18 3.65 4.39 -0.92
C SER A 18 3.41 2.90 -1.21
N LEU A 19 3.32 2.52 -2.49
CA LEU A 19 3.15 1.12 -2.89
C LEU A 19 4.37 0.27 -2.51
N ALA A 20 5.58 0.77 -2.74
CA ALA A 20 6.81 0.08 -2.34
C ALA A 20 6.88 -0.12 -0.82
N TRP A 21 6.54 0.92 -0.05
CA TRP A 21 6.54 0.85 1.39
C TRP A 21 5.46 -0.10 1.93
N LEU A 22 4.25 -0.05 1.37
CA LEU A 22 3.15 -0.96 1.74
C LEU A 22 3.48 -2.41 1.41
N THR A 23 4.23 -2.65 0.32
CA THR A 23 4.68 -4.02 -0.05
C THR A 23 5.64 -4.59 0.99
N ILE A 24 6.54 -3.77 1.51
CA ILE A 24 7.53 -4.17 2.53
C ILE A 24 6.85 -4.40 3.90
N ASN A 25 5.89 -3.56 4.26
CA ASN A 25 5.26 -3.58 5.59
C ASN A 25 3.89 -4.25 5.60
N ARG A 26 3.58 -5.05 4.57
CA ARG A 26 2.28 -5.72 4.42
C ARG A 26 1.88 -6.48 5.68
N ASP A 27 2.77 -7.31 6.21
CA ASP A 27 2.48 -8.18 7.35
C ASP A 27 2.23 -7.37 8.64
N GLU A 28 2.90 -6.22 8.79
CA GLU A 28 2.66 -5.29 9.88
C GLU A 28 1.29 -4.62 9.74
N VAL A 29 0.91 -4.23 8.52
CA VAL A 29 -0.41 -3.66 8.23
C VAL A 29 -1.54 -4.69 8.40
N ASP A 30 -1.32 -5.94 7.97
CA ASP A 30 -2.22 -7.08 8.22
C ASP A 30 -2.41 -7.30 9.73
N ALA A 31 -1.38 -7.06 10.55
CA ALA A 31 -1.43 -7.22 12.01
C ALA A 31 -2.04 -6.02 12.76
N LEU A 32 -2.09 -4.82 12.17
CA LEU A 32 -2.60 -3.61 12.83
C LEU A 32 -4.13 -3.52 12.81
N ASN A 33 -4.80 -4.04 11.79
CA ASN A 33 -6.25 -3.91 11.63
C ASN A 33 -7.01 -5.16 12.11
N VAL A 34 -7.16 -5.30 13.44
CA VAL A 34 -7.73 -6.49 14.09
C VAL A 34 -9.21 -6.34 14.51
N PHE A 35 -10.02 -5.52 13.82
CA PHE A 35 -11.42 -5.25 14.22
C PHE A 35 -12.46 -5.61 13.14
N PRO A 36 -13.56 -6.35 13.45
CA PRO A 36 -13.86 -7.12 14.66
C PRO A 36 -13.36 -8.59 14.60
N VAL A 37 -12.82 -9.04 13.46
CA VAL A 37 -12.22 -10.37 13.28
C VAL A 37 -10.89 -10.20 12.54
N PRO A 38 -9.77 -10.77 13.01
CA PRO A 38 -8.50 -10.72 12.30
C PRO A 38 -8.55 -11.70 11.14
N ASP A 39 -8.94 -11.23 9.96
CA ASP A 39 -8.75 -11.94 8.69
C ASP A 39 -7.30 -11.86 8.20
N GLY A 40 -6.51 -10.91 8.73
CA GLY A 40 -5.09 -10.76 8.45
C GLY A 40 -4.83 -10.44 6.99
N ASP A 41 -5.80 -9.79 6.32
CA ASP A 41 -5.75 -9.51 4.89
C ASP A 41 -5.76 -8.01 4.55
N THR A 42 -5.73 -7.13 5.54
CA THR A 42 -5.86 -5.67 5.34
C THR A 42 -4.75 -5.09 4.45
N GLY A 43 -3.49 -5.37 4.76
CA GLY A 43 -2.33 -5.03 3.92
C GLY A 43 -2.42 -5.70 2.54
N THR A 44 -2.94 -6.93 2.48
CA THR A 44 -3.19 -7.63 1.21
C THR A 44 -4.20 -6.89 0.34
N ASN A 45 -5.34 -6.50 0.90
CA ASN A 45 -6.43 -5.78 0.22
C ASN A 45 -5.97 -4.38 -0.24
N MET A 46 -5.17 -3.70 0.59
CA MET A 46 -4.59 -2.41 0.22
C MET A 46 -3.58 -2.50 -0.93
N LEU A 47 -2.80 -3.59 -1.03
CA LEU A 47 -1.91 -3.83 -2.18
C LEU A 47 -2.67 -4.13 -3.47
N LEU A 48 -3.81 -4.82 -3.39
CA LEU A 48 -4.63 -5.18 -4.55
C LEU A 48 -5.50 -4.03 -5.09
N THR A 49 -5.69 -2.96 -4.31
CA THR A 49 -6.54 -1.82 -4.71
C THR A 49 -5.94 -0.99 -5.86
N PRO A 50 -4.65 -0.57 -5.82
CA PRO A 50 -4.01 0.07 -6.97
C PRO A 50 -3.60 -0.92 -8.05
N TRP A 51 -3.59 -2.23 -7.76
CA TRP A 51 -3.17 -3.29 -8.67
C TRP A 51 -4.22 -4.44 -8.74
N PRO A 52 -5.15 -4.43 -9.69
CA PRO A 52 -6.23 -5.43 -9.77
C PRO A 52 -5.75 -6.85 -10.15
N GLY A 53 -4.47 -7.05 -10.42
CA GLY A 53 -3.89 -8.29 -10.92
C GLY A 53 -3.16 -9.09 -9.85
N GLY A 54 -3.85 -9.68 -8.89
CA GLY A 54 -3.27 -10.46 -7.77
C GLY A 54 -2.47 -11.74 -8.12
N ARG A 55 -1.55 -11.72 -9.09
CA ARG A 55 -0.67 -12.84 -9.42
C ARG A 55 0.76 -12.38 -9.73
N ARG A 56 1.65 -12.73 -8.81
CA ARG A 56 3.11 -12.91 -8.95
C ARG A 56 3.85 -11.82 -9.73
N MET A 57 4.59 -10.99 -8.99
CA MET A 57 5.96 -10.70 -9.39
C MET A 57 6.82 -11.88 -8.90
N ALA A 58 6.97 -12.89 -9.76
CA ALA A 58 8.14 -13.77 -9.70
C ALA A 58 9.32 -12.99 -10.32
N PRO A 59 10.57 -13.29 -9.91
CA PRO A 59 11.68 -12.33 -9.79
C PRO A 59 12.03 -11.54 -11.05
#